data_AF-A0AAV5HEF0-F1
#
_entry.id   AF-A0AAV5HEF0-F1
#
_cell.length_a   1.000
_cell.length_b   1.000
_cell.length_c   1.000
_cell.angle_alpha   90.00
_cell.angle_beta   90.00
_cell.angle_gamma   90.00
#
_symmetry.space_group_name_H-M   'P 1'
#
loop_
_entity.id
_entity.type
_entity.pdbx_description
1 polymer ?
#
loop_
_entity_poly.entity_id
_entity_poly.type
_entity_poly.pdbx_seq_one_letter_code
_entity_poly.pdbx_strand_id
1 'polypeptide(L)'
;MAAEIFSVKTGLKVHPVRKMIKHTLFLFMLSDVDSFIDFGDGRTGILECKTTNYNCQNKWANDSVPVNYEYQGRHYMAVMNLDGL
;
A
#
# COMPACT_ATOMS: atom_id res chain seq x y z
N MET A 1 13.33 -7.74 -3.56
CA MET A 1 13.05 -6.27 -3.38
C MET A 1 12.07 -6.07 -2.21
N ALA A 2 11.81 -4.85 -1.69
CA ALA A 2 11.10 -4.61 -0.41
C ALA A 2 9.87 -5.51 -0.11
N ALA A 3 9.00 -5.74 -1.09
CA ALA A 3 7.83 -6.62 -0.96
C ALA A 3 8.18 -8.10 -0.64
N GLU A 4 9.27 -8.62 -1.20
CA GLU A 4 9.79 -9.96 -0.91
C GLU A 4 10.33 -10.04 0.52
N ILE A 5 11.04 -9.00 0.98
CA ILE A 5 11.52 -8.92 2.37
C ILE A 5 10.34 -8.88 3.34
N PHE A 6 9.30 -8.10 3.01
CA PHE A 6 8.06 -8.07 3.76
C PHE A 6 7.42 -9.46 3.83
N SER A 7 7.29 -10.16 2.69
CA SER A 7 6.70 -11.49 2.65
C SER A 7 7.49 -12.49 3.51
N VAL A 8 8.83 -12.50 3.39
CA VAL A 8 9.68 -13.40 4.21
C VAL A 8 9.57 -13.07 5.70
N LYS A 9 9.56 -11.79 6.09
CA LYS A 9 9.49 -11.38 7.49
C LYS A 9 8.12 -11.63 8.14
N THR A 10 7.04 -11.49 7.38
CA THR A 10 5.67 -11.56 7.91
C THR A 10 5.01 -12.92 7.66
N GLY A 11 5.51 -13.69 6.69
CA GLY A 11 4.85 -14.91 6.19
C GLY A 11 3.59 -14.64 5.37
N LEU A 12 3.21 -13.37 5.17
CA LEU A 12 2.03 -13.02 4.37
C LEU A 12 2.31 -13.21 2.89
N LYS A 13 1.29 -13.70 2.18
CA LYS A 13 1.33 -13.86 0.74
C LYS A 13 1.19 -12.50 0.08
N VAL A 14 2.11 -12.17 -0.81
CA VAL A 14 2.15 -10.90 -1.53
C VAL A 14 1.88 -11.14 -3.01
N HIS A 15 1.02 -10.32 -3.60
CA HIS A 15 0.63 -10.37 -5.00
C HIS A 15 1.00 -9.05 -5.70
N PRO A 16 2.13 -9.01 -6.43
CA PRO A 16 2.56 -7.81 -7.13
C PRO A 16 1.56 -7.39 -8.21
N VAL A 17 1.30 -6.08 -8.28
CA VAL A 17 0.42 -5.49 -9.29
C VAL A 17 1.27 -4.62 -10.23
N ARG A 18 0.95 -4.67 -11.52
CA ARG A 18 1.62 -3.86 -12.57
C ARG A 18 0.59 -3.21 -13.49
N LYS A 19 -0.47 -2.69 -12.88
CA LYS A 19 -1.63 -2.14 -13.57
C LYS A 19 -2.21 -1.00 -12.75
N MET A 20 -2.62 0.04 -13.46
CA MET A 20 -3.45 1.08 -12.89
C MET A 20 -4.87 0.56 -12.70
N ILE A 21 -5.39 0.67 -11.49
CA ILE A 21 -6.73 0.24 -11.11
C ILE A 21 -7.65 1.47 -11.08
N LYS A 22 -8.89 1.28 -11.48
CA LYS A 22 -9.90 2.35 -11.58
C LYS A 22 -11.13 1.96 -10.76
N HIS A 23 -11.67 2.91 -9.99
CA HIS A 23 -12.89 2.67 -9.22
C HIS A 23 -14.08 2.41 -10.17
N THR A 24 -14.94 1.47 -9.81
CA THR A 24 -16.04 1.01 -10.68
C THR A 24 -17.13 2.07 -10.90
N LEU A 25 -17.40 2.91 -9.91
CA LEU A 25 -18.43 3.97 -9.97
C LEU A 25 -17.86 5.36 -10.29
N PHE A 26 -16.60 5.61 -9.93
CA PHE A 26 -15.97 6.93 -10.01
C PHE A 26 -14.75 6.84 -10.91
N LEU A 27 -14.98 6.89 -12.22
CA LEU A 27 -13.96 6.57 -13.23
C LEU A 27 -12.75 7.51 -13.24
N PHE A 28 -12.84 8.66 -12.59
CA PHE A 28 -11.72 9.58 -12.40
C PHE A 28 -10.76 9.14 -11.27
N MET A 29 -11.19 8.23 -10.40
CA MET A 29 -10.36 7.72 -9.31
C MET A 29 -9.51 6.56 -9.80
N LEU A 30 -8.19 6.76 -9.71
CA LEU A 30 -7.17 5.83 -10.17
C LEU A 30 -6.20 5.52 -9.02
N SER A 31 -5.71 4.29 -8.97
CA SER A 31 -4.66 3.85 -8.04
C SER A 31 -3.65 2.98 -8.77
N ASP A 32 -2.38 3.28 -8.58
CA ASP A 32 -1.27 2.41 -8.99
C ASP A 32 -0.73 1.73 -7.73
N VAL A 33 -1.36 0.61 -7.39
CA VAL A 33 -1.06 -0.17 -6.18
C VAL A 33 0.18 -1.02 -6.44
N ASP A 34 1.15 -1.01 -5.51
CA ASP A 34 2.36 -1.83 -5.65
C ASP A 34 2.05 -3.33 -5.55
N SER A 35 1.31 -3.75 -4.52
CA SER A 35 0.96 -5.15 -4.26
C SER A 35 -0.27 -5.30 -3.36
N PHE A 36 -0.98 -6.42 -3.52
CA PHE A 36 -1.98 -6.88 -2.54
C PHE A 36 -1.37 -7.89 -1.57
N ILE A 37 -1.93 -7.98 -0.37
CA ILE A 37 -1.58 -9.00 0.63
C ILE A 37 -2.81 -9.74 1.10
N ASP A 38 -2.68 -11.05 1.31
CA ASP A 38 -3.75 -11.86 1.90
C ASP A 38 -3.50 -11.98 3.41
N PHE A 39 -4.49 -11.58 4.19
CA PHE A 39 -4.55 -11.90 5.61
C PHE A 39 -5.10 -13.31 5.80
N GLY A 40 -4.62 -14.01 6.84
CA GLY A 40 -5.04 -15.39 7.12
C GLY A 40 -6.52 -15.57 7.46
N ASP A 41 -7.24 -14.47 7.67
CA ASP A 41 -8.69 -14.43 7.93
C ASP A 41 -9.54 -14.17 6.66
N GLY A 42 -8.91 -14.15 5.48
CA GLY A 42 -9.58 -13.95 4.20
C GLY A 42 -9.74 -12.47 3.80
N ARG A 43 -9.26 -11.52 4.60
CA ARG A 43 -9.18 -10.11 4.18
C ARG A 43 -8.01 -9.88 3.22
N THR A 44 -8.14 -8.87 2.37
CA THR A 44 -7.06 -8.39 1.50
C THR A 44 -6.61 -7.00 1.93
N GLY A 45 -5.30 -6.79 2.02
CA GLY A 45 -4.69 -5.49 2.28
C GLY A 45 -3.90 -4.97 1.08
N ILE A 46 -3.48 -3.72 1.16
CA ILE A 46 -2.54 -3.10 0.22
C ILE A 46 -1.16 -3.02 0.88
N LEU A 47 -0.12 -3.37 0.13
CA LEU A 47 1.28 -3.17 0.53
C LEU A 47 1.92 -2.12 -0.39
N GLU A 48 2.07 -0.90 0.13
CA GLU A 48 2.78 0.21 -0.53
C GLU A 48 4.23 0.29 -0.04
N CYS A 49 5.20 0.12 -0.93
CA CYS A 49 6.62 0.10 -0.59
C CYS A 49 7.29 1.42 -0.99
N LYS A 50 7.74 2.21 -0.01
CA LYS A 50 8.53 3.42 -0.28
C LYS A 50 10.00 3.19 0.04
N THR A 51 10.86 3.34 -0.97
CA THR A 51 12.30 3.44 -0.77
C THR A 51 12.67 4.92 -0.65
N THR A 52 13.35 5.31 0.42
CA THR A 52 13.77 6.69 0.63
C THR A 52 15.28 6.79 0.79
N ASN A 53 15.85 7.96 0.52
CA ASN A 53 17.26 8.21 0.77
C ASN A 53 17.50 8.61 2.23
N TYR A 54 18.75 8.49 2.69
CA TYR A 54 19.13 8.81 4.06
C TYR A 54 18.73 10.24 4.48
N ASN A 55 18.78 11.20 3.56
CA ASN A 55 18.45 12.61 3.82
C ASN A 55 16.96 12.84 4.17
N CYS A 56 16.08 11.89 3.88
CA CYS A 56 14.66 11.96 4.17
C CYS A 56 14.25 11.17 5.43
N GLN A 57 15.20 10.58 6.16
CA GLN A 57 14.93 9.74 7.34
C GLN A 57 14.08 10.46 8.41
N ASN A 58 14.28 11.78 8.58
CA ASN A 58 13.54 12.57 9.58
C ASN A 58 12.04 12.61 9.32
N LYS A 59 11.61 12.42 8.06
CA LYS A 59 10.18 12.35 7.70
C LYS A 59 9.49 11.10 8.23
N TRP A 60 10.27 10.09 8.60
CA TRP A 60 9.81 8.79 9.11
C TRP A 60 10.18 8.61 10.59
N ALA A 61 10.65 9.67 11.26
CA ALA A 61 11.01 9.62 12.67
C ALA A 61 9.77 9.45 13.55
N ASN A 62 9.95 8.93 14.76
CA ASN A 62 8.88 8.75 15.76
C ASN A 62 7.70 7.91 15.26
N ASP A 63 7.96 6.87 14.46
CA ASP A 63 6.94 6.00 13.86
C ASP A 63 5.87 6.77 13.06
N SER A 64 6.22 7.96 12.56
CA SER A 64 5.31 8.78 11.75
C SER A 64 5.34 8.35 10.28
N VAL A 65 4.17 8.37 9.66
CA VAL A 65 4.02 8.27 8.21
C VAL A 65 3.83 9.68 7.68
N PRO A 66 4.63 10.14 6.70
CA PRO A 66 4.40 11.42 6.05
C PRO A 66 2.96 11.52 5.52
N VAL A 67 2.28 12.63 5.82
CA VAL A 67 0.85 12.84 5.55
C VAL A 67 0.46 12.54 4.09
N ASN A 68 1.33 12.86 3.13
CA ASN A 68 1.08 12.57 1.72
C ASN A 68 1.01 11.06 1.40
N TYR A 69 1.76 10.21 2.12
CA TYR A 69 1.68 8.76 1.96
C TYR A 69 0.45 8.19 2.65
N GLU A 70 0.01 8.80 3.75
CA GLU A 70 -1.26 8.46 4.39
C GLU A 70 -2.44 8.75 3.45
N TYR A 71 -2.48 9.93 2.83
CA TYR A 71 -3.51 10.25 1.84
C TYR A 71 -3.46 9.32 0.63
N GLN A 72 -2.27 8.94 0.16
CA GLN A 72 -2.13 7.96 -0.91
C GLN A 72 -2.75 6.61 -0.51
N GLY A 73 -2.41 6.09 0.67
CA GLY A 73 -2.96 4.83 1.17
C GLY A 73 -4.48 4.86 1.29
N ARG A 74 -5.03 5.91 1.93
CA ARG A 74 -6.48 6.12 2.07
C ARG A 74 -7.18 6.21 0.72
N HIS A 75 -6.61 6.95 -0.24
CA HIS A 75 -7.14 7.06 -1.59
C HIS A 75 -7.16 5.69 -2.30
N TYR A 76 -6.09 4.91 -2.21
CA TYR A 76 -6.03 3.58 -2.83
C TYR A 76 -7.04 2.62 -2.20
N MET A 77 -7.22 2.64 -0.88
CA MET A 77 -8.28 1.86 -0.23
C MET A 77 -9.67 2.25 -0.72
N ALA A 78 -9.94 3.55 -0.90
CA ALA A 78 -11.20 4.03 -1.47
C ALA A 78 -11.40 3.62 -2.94
N VAL A 79 -10.36 3.62 -3.77
CA VAL A 79 -10.44 3.13 -5.16
C VAL A 79 -10.80 1.63 -5.22
N MET A 80 -10.40 0.87 -4.20
CA MET A 80 -10.58 -0.58 -4.15
C MET A 80 -11.81 -1.03 -3.35
N ASN A 81 -12.53 -0.11 -2.70
CA ASN A 81 -13.57 -0.42 -1.70
C ASN A 81 -13.06 -1.40 -0.63
N LEU A 82 -11.84 -1.17 -0.13
CA LEU A 82 -11.30 -1.92 1.01
C LEU A 82 -11.68 -1.20 2.30
N ASP A 83 -12.24 -1.93 3.26
CA ASP A 83 -12.50 -1.42 4.60
C ASP A 83 -11.18 -1.32 5.37
N GLY A 84 -10.74 -0.10 5.73
CA GLY A 84 -9.50 0.06 6.50
C GLY A 84 -9.15 1.49 6.91
N LEU A 85 -9.46 1.82 8.17
CA LEU A 85 -8.48 2.32 9.13
C LEU A 85 -8.65 1.50 10.41
#